data_AF-A0A2V6RSD9-F1
#
_entry.id   AF-A0A2V6RSD9-F1
#
_cell.length_a   1.000
_cell.length_b   1.000
_cell.length_c   1.000
_cell.angle_alpha   90.00
_cell.angle_beta   90.00
_cell.angle_gamma   90.00
#
_symmetry.space_group_name_H-M   'P 1'
#
loop_
_entity.id
_entity.type
_entity.pdbx_description
1 polymer ?
#
loop_
_entity_poly.entity_id
_entity_poly.type
_entity_poly.pdbx_seq_one_letter_code
_entity_poly.pdbx_strand_id
1 'polypeptide(L)'
;MELLAGTRSGGERARLRARLIALPRLTLRGLADFESAAELYRTCRSRGATVRKLMDCLIAAVAIREKVTVLHNDLDYEVLARYTRLRTERYRALRIVPSR
;
A
#
# COMPACT_ATOMS: atom_id res chain seq x y z
N MET A 1 -2.08 -7.41 -7.32
CA MET A 1 -2.80 -8.66 -7.00
C MET A 1 -4.25 -8.35 -6.63
N GLU A 2 -4.49 -7.62 -5.53
CA GLU A 2 -5.82 -7.38 -4.95
C GLU A 2 -6.84 -6.76 -5.92
N LEU A 3 -6.46 -5.70 -6.63
CA LEU A 3 -7.35 -5.05 -7.60
C LEU A 3 -7.80 -5.97 -8.75
N LEU A 4 -6.91 -6.85 -9.23
CA LEU A 4 -7.24 -7.79 -10.30
C LEU A 4 -8.09 -8.95 -9.77
N ALA A 5 -7.81 -9.42 -8.56
CA ALA A 5 -8.58 -10.48 -7.90
C ALA A 5 -10.02 -10.04 -7.59
N GLY A 6 -10.26 -8.74 -7.40
CA GLY A 6 -11.61 -8.19 -7.19
C GLY A 6 -12.47 -8.05 -8.45
N THR A 7 -11.94 -8.38 -9.64
CA THR A 7 -12.72 -8.30 -10.90
C THR A 7 -13.65 -9.50 -11.06
N ARG A 8 -14.80 -9.30 -11.70
CA ARG A 8 -15.85 -10.34 -11.85
C ARG A 8 -15.73 -11.14 -13.14
N SER A 9 -14.92 -10.69 -14.09
CA SER A 9 -14.77 -11.34 -15.40
C SER A 9 -13.38 -11.14 -16.00
N GLY A 10 -13.02 -12.01 -16.95
CA GLY A 10 -11.77 -11.90 -17.69
C GLY A 10 -11.65 -10.58 -18.49
N GLY A 11 -12.75 -10.09 -19.06
CA GLY A 11 -12.78 -8.83 -19.80
C GLY A 11 -12.57 -7.61 -18.90
N GLU A 12 -13.18 -7.58 -17.71
CA GLU A 12 -12.94 -6.54 -16.71
C GLU A 12 -11.48 -6.55 -16.23
N ARG A 13 -10.94 -7.73 -15.93
CA ARG A 13 -9.54 -7.94 -15.55
C ARG A 13 -8.58 -7.38 -16.58
N ALA A 14 -8.80 -7.66 -17.86
CA ALA A 14 -7.95 -7.19 -18.96
C ALA A 14 -7.94 -5.65 -19.07
N ARG A 15 -9.13 -5.02 -19.01
CA ARG A 15 -9.25 -3.55 -19.06
C ARG A 15 -8.61 -2.88 -17.86
N LEU A 16 -8.82 -3.40 -16.64
CA LEU A 16 -8.22 -2.86 -15.43
C LEU A 16 -6.70 -2.99 -15.47
N ARG A 17 -6.18 -4.17 -15.86
CA ARG A 17 -4.73 -4.38 -16.01
C ARG A 17 -4.12 -3.37 -16.96
N ALA A 18 -4.74 -3.12 -18.13
CA ALA A 18 -4.23 -2.17 -19.11
C ALA A 18 -4.08 -0.75 -18.53
N ARG A 19 -5.04 -0.30 -17.72
CA ARG A 19 -4.96 1.01 -17.03
C ARG A 19 -3.86 1.04 -15.97
N LEU A 20 -3.74 -0.01 -15.15
CA LEU A 20 -2.76 -0.06 -14.06
C LEU A 20 -1.31 -0.10 -14.58
N ILE A 21 -1.03 -0.79 -15.69
CA ILE A 21 0.34 -0.85 -16.23
C ILE A 21 0.81 0.47 -16.85
N ALA A 22 -0.11 1.36 -17.20
CA ALA A 22 0.21 2.69 -17.73
C ALA A 22 0.69 3.69 -16.66
N LEU A 23 0.49 3.37 -15.37
CA LEU A 23 0.95 4.20 -14.26
C LEU A 23 2.43 3.93 -13.93
N PRO A 24 3.13 4.88 -13.30
CA PRO A 24 4.42 4.60 -12.67
C PRO A 24 4.32 3.44 -11.68
N ARG A 25 5.31 2.55 -11.69
CA ARG A 25 5.30 1.32 -10.88
C ARG A 25 6.52 1.28 -9.97
N LEU A 26 6.28 1.08 -8.68
CA LEU A 26 7.32 0.73 -7.73
C LEU A 26 7.42 -0.80 -7.68
N THR A 27 8.62 -1.33 -7.85
CA THR A 27 8.87 -2.77 -7.89
C THR A 27 9.36 -3.29 -6.56
N LEU A 28 9.04 -4.55 -6.27
CA LEU A 28 9.66 -5.27 -5.14
C LEU A 28 11.14 -5.55 -5.43
N ARG A 29 11.99 -5.52 -4.39
CA ARG A 29 13.40 -5.93 -4.41
C ARG A 29 13.59 -7.35 -3.86
N GLY A 30 12.60 -8.22 -4.07
CA GLY A 30 12.64 -9.60 -3.60
C GLY A 30 12.58 -9.70 -2.07
N LEU A 31 13.35 -10.65 -1.50
CA LEU A 31 13.31 -11.02 -0.08
C LEU A 31 13.43 -9.84 0.89
N ALA A 32 14.27 -8.86 0.58
CA ALA A 32 14.50 -7.70 1.43
C ALA A 32 13.22 -6.90 1.76
N ASP A 33 12.29 -6.76 0.80
CA ASP A 33 11.03 -6.06 1.07
C ASP A 33 10.08 -6.89 1.94
N PHE A 34 10.10 -8.22 1.79
CA PHE A 34 9.30 -9.12 2.62
C PHE A 34 9.82 -9.17 4.06
N GLU A 35 11.13 -9.20 4.26
CA GLU A 35 11.75 -9.12 5.59
C GLU A 35 11.44 -7.78 6.25
N SER A 36 11.58 -6.68 5.51
CA SER A 36 11.20 -5.34 5.97
C SER A 36 9.72 -5.29 6.38
N ALA A 37 8.83 -5.87 5.58
CA ALA A 37 7.40 -5.94 5.91
C ALA A 37 7.14 -6.71 7.21
N ALA A 38 7.83 -7.84 7.41
CA ALA A 38 7.76 -8.62 8.65
C ALA A 38 8.25 -7.81 9.85
N GLU A 39 9.32 -7.03 9.69
CA GLU A 39 9.83 -6.14 10.74
C GLU A 39 8.84 -5.03 11.09
N LEU A 40 8.20 -4.40 10.10
CA LEU A 40 7.15 -3.40 10.33
C LEU A 40 5.96 -4.00 11.11
N TYR A 41 5.53 -5.20 10.74
CA TYR A 41 4.47 -5.90 11.46
C TYR A 41 4.85 -6.17 12.92
N ARG A 42 6.04 -6.73 13.16
CA ARG A 42 6.55 -7.00 14.51
C ARG A 42 6.69 -5.73 15.34
N THR A 43 7.15 -4.65 14.72
CA THR A 43 7.30 -3.33 15.32
C THR A 43 5.97 -2.81 15.85
N CYS A 44 4.90 -2.90 15.06
CA CYS A 44 3.57 -2.48 15.48
C CYS A 44 3.00 -3.41 16.56
N ARG A 45 3.08 -4.74 16.34
CA ARG A 45 2.58 -5.75 17.29
C ARG A 45 3.24 -5.65 18.67
N SER A 46 4.55 -5.43 18.73
CA SER A 46 5.29 -5.25 19.99
C SER A 46 4.84 -4.02 20.79
N ARG A 47 4.18 -3.06 20.13
CA ARG A 47 3.61 -1.86 20.74
C ARG A 47 2.10 -1.97 20.97
N GLY A 48 1.55 -3.18 20.93
CA GLY A 48 0.13 -3.45 21.16
C GLY A 48 -0.79 -3.05 20.02
N ALA A 49 -0.25 -2.72 18.83
CA ALA A 49 -1.04 -2.34 17.67
C ALA A 49 -0.82 -3.31 16.52
N THR A 50 -1.76 -4.24 16.31
CA THR A 50 -1.63 -5.25 15.26
C THR A 50 -2.19 -4.74 13.94
N VAL A 51 -1.37 -4.71 12.91
CA VAL A 51 -1.79 -4.49 11.51
C VAL A 51 -2.55 -5.73 11.03
N ARG A 52 -3.72 -5.58 10.43
CA ARG A 52 -4.59 -6.72 10.08
C ARG A 52 -4.11 -7.48 8.85
N LYS A 53 -3.41 -6.81 7.93
CA LYS A 53 -2.96 -7.40 6.65
C LYS A 53 -1.46 -7.26 6.43
N LEU A 54 -0.76 -8.38 6.23
CA LEU A 54 0.68 -8.37 5.89
C LEU A 54 0.96 -7.69 4.53
N MET A 55 0.00 -7.68 3.61
CA MET A 55 0.12 -6.95 2.35
C MET A 55 0.26 -5.44 2.57
N ASP A 56 -0.41 -4.87 3.59
CA ASP A 56 -0.26 -3.44 3.92
C ASP A 56 1.14 -3.15 4.47
N CYS A 57 1.71 -4.07 5.25
CA CYS A 57 3.12 -3.98 5.66
C CYS A 57 4.08 -4.02 4.47
N LEU A 58 3.80 -4.84 3.45
CA LEU A 58 4.63 -4.91 2.23
C LEU A 58 4.53 -3.62 1.41
N ILE A 59 3.33 -3.07 1.25
CA ILE A 59 3.13 -1.77 0.60
C ILE A 59 3.88 -0.68 1.37
N ALA A 60 3.79 -0.68 2.71
CA ALA A 60 4.50 0.28 3.56
C ALA A 60 6.02 0.15 3.46
N ALA A 61 6.56 -1.06 3.41
CA ALA A 61 8.00 -1.31 3.24
C ALA A 61 8.52 -0.68 1.94
N VAL A 62 7.82 -0.91 0.83
CA VAL A 62 8.16 -0.30 -0.47
C VAL A 62 8.04 1.23 -0.40
N ALA A 63 6.98 1.75 0.22
CA ALA A 63 6.75 3.19 0.32
C ALA A 63 7.84 3.91 1.13
N ILE A 64 8.27 3.32 2.24
CA ILE A 64 9.38 3.85 3.06
C ILE A 64 10.68 3.83 2.25
N ARG A 65 10.99 2.72 1.58
CA ARG A 65 12.20 2.55 0.77
C ARG A 65 12.28 3.56 -0.36
N GLU A 66 11.18 3.73 -1.10
CA GLU A 66 11.08 4.65 -2.23
C GLU A 66 10.79 6.09 -1.80
N LYS A 67 10.66 6.33 -0.48
CA LYS A 67 10.37 7.64 0.12
C LYS A 67 9.13 8.29 -0.52
N VAL A 68 8.06 7.51 -0.68
CA VAL A 68 6.76 8.00 -1.18
C VAL A 68 5.71 7.98 -0.08
N THR A 69 4.63 8.74 -0.29
CA THR A 69 3.48 8.80 0.61
C THR A 69 2.41 7.82 0.14
N VAL A 70 1.85 7.01 1.06
CA VAL A 70 0.74 6.10 0.75
C VAL A 70 -0.59 6.83 0.85
N LEU A 71 -1.33 6.88 -0.25
CA LEU A 71 -2.72 7.33 -0.25
C LEU A 71 -3.65 6.16 0.10
N HIS A 72 -4.48 6.28 1.14
CA HIS A 72 -5.28 5.16 1.62
C HIS A 72 -6.67 5.54 2.17
N ASN A 73 -7.47 4.50 2.44
CA ASN A 73 -8.68 4.55 3.28
C ASN A 73 -8.69 3.45 4.36
N ASP A 74 -7.53 2.88 4.66
CA ASP A 74 -7.41 1.75 5.58
C ASP A 74 -6.69 2.20 6.87
N LEU A 75 -7.27 1.93 8.04
CA LEU A 75 -6.71 2.31 9.34
C LEU A 75 -5.37 1.64 9.64
N ASP A 76 -5.05 0.55 8.96
CA ASP A 76 -3.78 -0.15 9.11
C ASP A 76 -2.58 0.73 8.74
N TYR A 77 -2.73 1.62 7.76
CA TYR A 77 -1.69 2.56 7.40
C TYR A 77 -1.48 3.65 8.46
N GLU A 78 -2.51 4.02 9.23
CA GLU A 78 -2.36 4.93 10.38
C GLU A 78 -1.57 4.26 11.51
N VAL A 79 -1.87 2.98 11.78
CA VAL A 79 -1.12 2.17 12.75
C VAL A 79 0.34 2.08 12.35
N LEU A 80 0.62 1.78 11.08
CA LEU A 80 1.98 1.74 10.53
C LEU A 80 2.66 3.10 10.64
N ALA A 81 2.02 4.19 10.24
CA ALA A 81 2.59 5.54 10.30
C ALA A 81 2.93 5.97 11.74
N ARG A 82 2.13 5.53 12.73
CA ARG A 82 2.36 5.86 14.14
C ARG A 82 3.67 5.32 14.71
N TYR A 83 4.14 4.17 14.21
CA TYR A 83 5.27 3.44 14.80
C TYR A 83 6.44 3.23 13.84
N THR A 84 6.36 3.78 12.63
CA THR A 84 7.37 3.58 11.58
C THR A 84 7.65 4.88 10.84
N ARG A 85 8.49 4.85 9.80
CA ARG A 85 8.77 6.04 8.96
C ARG A 85 7.77 6.22 7.81
N LEU A 86 6.69 5.43 7.79
CA LEU A 86 5.68 5.51 6.75
C LEU A 86 5.01 6.89 6.75
N ARG A 87 4.92 7.52 5.58
CA ARG A 87 4.10 8.71 5.37
C ARG A 87 2.80 8.32 4.70
N THR A 88 1.69 8.87 5.17
CA THR A 88 0.35 8.49 4.71
C THR A 88 -0.54 9.71 4.54
N GLU A 89 -1.50 9.58 3.61
CA GLU A 89 -2.57 10.56 3.39
C GLU A 89 -3.90 9.80 3.20
N ARG A 90 -4.98 10.34 3.75
CA ARG A 90 -6.32 9.76 3.51
C ARG A 90 -6.93 10.30 2.23
N TYR A 91 -7.50 9.42 1.40
CA TYR A 91 -8.10 9.87 0.13
C TYR A 91 -9.24 10.88 0.31
N ARG A 92 -9.97 10.83 1.43
CA ARG A 92 -11.06 11.76 1.73
C ARG A 92 -10.58 13.18 2.04
N ALA A 93 -9.29 13.36 2.34
CA ALA A 93 -8.68 14.67 2.52
C ALA A 93 -8.28 15.30 1.17
N LEU A 94 -8.24 14.52 0.08
CA LEU A 94 -7.95 15.06 -1.24
C LEU A 94 -9.18 15.76 -1.83
N ARG A 95 -9.06 17.07 -2.05
CA ARG A 95 -10.01 17.80 -2.91
C ARG A 95 -9.86 17.28 -4.33
N ILE A 96 -10.98 16.98 -4.99
CA ILE A 96 -10.98 16.68 -6.43
C ILE A 96 -10.41 17.92 -7.14
N VAL A 97 -9.23 17.79 -7.73
CA VAL A 97 -8.71 18.78 -8.67
C VAL A 97 -9.50 18.55 -9.96
N PRO A 98 -10.28 19.55 -10.44
CA PRO A 98 -10.99 19.41 -11.70
C PRO A 98 -9.98 19.08 -12.81
N SER A 99 -10.31 18.11 -13.66
CA SER A 99 -9.57 17.92 -14.92
C SER A 99 -9.67 19.22 -15.70
N ARG A 100 -8.53 19.74 -16.18
CA ARG A 100 -8.54 20.69 -17.29
C ARG A 100 -9.05 20.00 -18.55
#